data_AF-A0A7X4ERS4-F1
#
_entry.id   AF-A0A7X4ERS4-F1
#
_cell.length_a   1.000
_cell.length_b   1.000
_cell.length_c   1.000
_cell.angle_alpha   90.00
_cell.angle_beta   90.00
_cell.angle_gamma   90.00
#
_symmetry.space_group_name_H-M   'P 1'
#
loop_
_entity.id
_entity.type
_entity.pdbx_description
1 polymer ?
#
loop_
_entity_poly.entity_id
_entity_poly.type
_entity_poly.pdbx_seq_one_letter_code
_entity_poly.pdbx_strand_id
1 'polypeptide(L)'
;MRVDSGVRLLPERPLPQASLLQLLDCLLPTAASVYSQRGQPVPRGHNTTAIWEAGIMFRLGAFKKAELTLGLLPIGALVLLSIVQSYIYSYVDTSECDLENFAADAAAAWEGYTLLAHTACYERLFKNEGNGDFARRYQQEFESLIADRHPRTGYKIGIHEPREQKMFGLDGPVFGVFYGENTWHPSGTILDVRGENLGFEPDFLLRIGDERANEATTIEEMANYIDRVYAFIELPAHLANPDEIHGAFLPNFYMMQALNLSARYGIIGD
;
A
#
# COMPACT_ATOMS: atom_id res chain seq x y z
N MET A 1 27.60 -17.61 -3.77
CA MET A 1 27.78 -16.50 -4.72
C MET A 1 27.71 -15.23 -3.89
N ARG A 2 28.83 -14.52 -3.69
CA ARG A 2 28.85 -13.25 -2.95
C ARG A 2 28.17 -12.22 -3.85
N VAL A 3 26.96 -11.80 -3.50
CA VAL A 3 26.39 -10.57 -4.05
C VAL A 3 27.22 -9.45 -3.42
N ASP A 4 28.07 -8.83 -4.22
CA ASP A 4 28.85 -7.67 -3.79
C ASP A 4 27.83 -6.56 -3.50
N SER A 5 27.56 -6.31 -2.23
CA SER A 5 26.53 -5.38 -1.73
C SER A 5 26.96 -3.92 -1.90
N GLY A 6 27.76 -3.62 -2.92
CA GLY A 6 28.32 -2.31 -3.25
C GLY A 6 27.28 -1.28 -3.73
N VAL A 7 26.03 -1.37 -3.27
CA VAL A 7 25.03 -0.32 -3.41
C VAL A 7 25.46 0.82 -2.49
N ARG A 8 26.30 1.72 -3.00
CA ARG A 8 26.40 3.06 -2.43
C ARG A 8 25.25 3.87 -2.99
N LEU A 9 24.25 4.11 -2.15
CA LEU A 9 23.31 5.18 -2.42
C LEU A 9 24.02 6.53 -2.23
N LEU A 10 23.65 7.42 -3.12
CA LEU A 10 24.20 8.74 -3.34
C LEU A 10 23.85 9.64 -2.13
N PRO A 11 24.68 10.64 -1.81
CA PRO A 11 24.46 11.50 -0.66
C PRO A 11 23.15 12.27 -0.75
N GLU A 12 22.59 12.53 0.42
CA GLU A 12 21.30 13.17 0.68
C GLU A 12 21.07 14.45 -0.12
N ARG A 13 20.25 14.35 -1.17
CA ARG A 13 19.39 15.44 -1.60
C ARG A 13 17.99 14.88 -1.82
N PRO A 14 16.93 15.52 -1.32
CA PRO A 14 15.58 15.19 -1.75
C PRO A 14 15.53 15.33 -3.28
N LEU A 15 15.08 14.28 -3.96
CA LEU A 15 14.80 14.33 -5.38
C LEU A 15 13.81 15.48 -5.63
N PRO A 16 14.09 16.41 -6.56
CA PRO A 16 13.09 17.39 -6.94
C PRO A 16 11.88 16.64 -7.50
N GLN A 17 10.71 16.78 -6.86
CA GLN A 17 9.48 16.05 -7.21
C GLN A 17 9.12 16.18 -8.71
N ALA A 18 9.52 17.29 -9.36
CA ALA A 18 9.26 17.56 -10.76
C ALA A 18 9.94 16.59 -11.75
N SER A 19 11.12 16.03 -11.43
CA SER A 19 11.81 15.12 -12.36
C SER A 19 11.31 13.67 -12.30
N LEU A 20 10.76 13.24 -11.15
CA LEU A 20 10.19 11.89 -11.01
C LEU A 20 8.73 11.77 -11.50
N LEU A 21 7.96 12.86 -11.41
CA LEU A 21 6.59 12.95 -11.94
C LEU A 21 6.56 12.76 -13.47
N GLN A 22 7.51 13.39 -14.17
CA GLN A 22 7.69 13.24 -15.62
C GLN A 22 8.11 11.82 -16.03
N LEU A 23 8.78 11.11 -15.12
CA LEU A 23 9.26 9.76 -15.32
C LEU A 23 8.14 8.71 -15.34
N LEU A 24 7.04 8.95 -14.64
CA LEU A 24 5.94 7.99 -14.49
C LEU A 24 4.81 8.20 -15.50
N ASP A 25 4.59 9.43 -15.96
CA ASP A 25 3.59 9.76 -17.00
C ASP A 25 3.86 9.07 -18.35
N CYS A 26 5.05 8.50 -18.55
CA CYS A 26 5.46 7.95 -19.84
C CYS A 26 5.89 6.46 -19.79
N LEU A 27 6.03 5.83 -18.60
CA LEU A 27 6.44 4.41 -18.48
C LEU A 27 5.32 3.43 -18.88
N LEU A 28 4.09 3.92 -19.04
CA LEU A 28 2.95 3.15 -19.51
C LEU A 28 2.25 3.89 -20.65
N PRO A 29 2.38 3.45 -21.92
CA PRO A 29 1.39 3.85 -22.91
C PRO A 29 0.04 3.32 -22.43
N THR A 30 -0.98 4.18 -22.42
CA THR A 30 -2.39 3.79 -22.25
C THR A 30 -2.65 2.38 -22.79
N ALA A 31 -3.09 1.47 -21.93
CA ALA A 31 -3.38 0.07 -22.27
C ALA A 31 -4.63 -0.08 -23.15
N ALA A 32 -4.73 0.71 -24.22
CA ALA A 32 -5.86 0.77 -25.14
C ALA A 32 -5.47 0.48 -26.61
N SER A 33 -4.19 0.31 -26.98
CA SER A 33 -3.81 0.22 -28.40
C SER A 33 -3.14 -1.08 -28.88
N VAL A 34 -2.92 -2.09 -28.02
CA VAL A 34 -2.34 -3.39 -28.44
C VAL A 34 -3.38 -4.51 -28.35
N TYR A 35 -4.53 -4.34 -29.01
CA TYR A 35 -5.45 -5.43 -29.34
C TYR A 35 -6.13 -5.18 -30.69
N SER A 36 -5.34 -4.98 -31.72
CA SER A 36 -5.81 -5.09 -33.10
C SER A 36 -4.60 -5.35 -33.96
N GLN A 37 -4.30 -6.61 -34.25
CA GLN A 37 -3.76 -7.13 -35.52
C GLN A 37 -3.53 -8.64 -35.39
N ARG A 38 -4.55 -9.43 -35.71
CA ARG A 38 -4.50 -10.69 -36.48
C ARG A 38 -5.88 -11.34 -36.45
N GLY A 39 -6.61 -11.20 -37.56
CA GLY A 39 -7.88 -11.86 -37.76
C GLY A 39 -7.70 -13.37 -37.87
N GLN A 40 -8.36 -14.11 -36.99
CA GLN A 40 -8.95 -15.43 -37.23
C GLN A 40 -10.21 -15.58 -36.37
N PRO A 41 -11.28 -16.22 -36.87
CA PRO A 41 -12.53 -16.34 -36.13
C PRO A 41 -12.42 -17.44 -35.06
N VAL A 42 -12.61 -17.07 -33.78
CA VAL A 42 -12.71 -18.02 -32.66
C VAL A 42 -14.18 -18.42 -32.46
N PRO A 43 -14.49 -19.70 -32.21
CA PRO A 43 -15.87 -20.19 -32.13
C PRO A 43 -16.64 -19.61 -30.94
N ARG A 44 -17.95 -19.37 -31.14
CA ARG A 44 -18.87 -19.02 -30.06
C ARG A 44 -18.98 -20.18 -29.08
N GLY A 45 -18.58 -19.94 -27.84
CA GLY A 45 -18.83 -20.82 -26.71
C GLY A 45 -17.87 -20.51 -25.57
N HIS A 46 -18.43 -20.27 -24.39
CA HIS A 46 -17.78 -19.99 -23.11
C HIS A 46 -17.58 -18.50 -22.76
N ASN A 47 -18.44 -18.04 -21.85
CA ASN A 47 -18.25 -16.83 -21.06
C ASN A 47 -16.93 -16.92 -20.28
N THR A 48 -15.97 -16.07 -20.63
CA THR A 48 -14.88 -15.67 -19.74
C THR A 48 -15.03 -14.20 -19.44
N THR A 49 -15.92 -13.90 -18.49
CA THR A 49 -15.91 -12.63 -17.76
C THR A 49 -14.72 -12.70 -16.82
N ALA A 50 -13.79 -11.75 -16.97
CA ALA A 50 -12.68 -11.55 -16.07
C ALA A 50 -13.20 -11.38 -14.63
N ILE A 51 -12.64 -12.16 -13.72
CA ILE A 51 -12.98 -12.19 -12.31
C ILE A 51 -12.31 -10.99 -11.65
N TRP A 52 -13.08 -9.92 -11.49
CA TRP A 52 -12.98 -8.94 -10.42
C TRP A 52 -14.41 -8.59 -9.99
N GLU A 53 -15.06 -9.56 -9.36
CA GLU A 53 -16.19 -9.30 -8.48
C GLU A 53 -15.91 -10.01 -7.16
N ALA A 54 -15.73 -9.23 -6.10
CA ALA A 54 -15.74 -9.70 -4.73
C ALA A 54 -17.15 -10.23 -4.42
N GLY A 55 -17.37 -11.51 -4.72
CA GLY A 55 -18.55 -12.24 -4.29
C GLY A 55 -18.45 -12.52 -2.79
N ILE A 56 -19.16 -11.72 -1.99
CA ILE A 56 -19.54 -12.09 -0.62
C ILE A 56 -20.44 -13.32 -0.73
N MET A 57 -19.86 -14.52 -0.59
CA MET A 57 -20.61 -15.75 -0.37
C MET A 57 -20.72 -15.98 1.15
N PHE A 58 -21.86 -15.62 1.73
CA PHE A 58 -22.29 -16.17 3.01
C PHE A 58 -22.52 -17.68 2.84
N ARG A 59 -21.58 -18.50 3.32
CA ARG A 59 -21.88 -19.90 3.65
C ARG A 59 -22.69 -19.90 4.95
N LEU A 60 -24.02 -19.89 4.82
CA LEU A 60 -24.91 -20.27 5.91
C LEU A 60 -24.78 -21.80 6.12
N GLY A 61 -23.85 -22.17 7.01
CA GLY A 61 -23.83 -23.49 7.61
C GLY A 61 -25.14 -23.74 8.37
N ALA A 62 -25.66 -24.95 8.24
CA ALA A 62 -26.97 -25.36 8.72
C ALA A 62 -27.23 -25.04 10.20
N PHE A 63 -27.98 -23.98 10.48
CA PHE A 63 -28.66 -23.80 11.75
C PHE A 63 -29.91 -24.67 11.77
N LYS A 64 -29.93 -25.67 12.66
CA LYS A 64 -31.16 -26.35 13.07
C LYS A 64 -32.19 -25.28 13.47
N LYS A 65 -33.40 -25.40 12.93
CA LYS A 65 -34.57 -24.59 13.30
C LYS A 65 -34.71 -24.54 14.83
N ALA A 66 -34.30 -23.43 15.43
CA ALA A 66 -34.91 -22.95 16.65
C ALA A 66 -36.03 -22.02 16.21
N GLU A 67 -37.28 -22.43 16.43
CA GLU A 67 -38.43 -21.55 16.30
C GLU A 67 -38.31 -20.46 17.37
N LEU A 68 -37.66 -19.34 17.02
CA LEU A 68 -37.79 -18.10 17.76
C LEU A 68 -39.03 -17.40 17.22
N THR A 69 -40.10 -17.41 18.01
CA THR A 69 -41.26 -16.53 17.82
C THR A 69 -40.83 -15.08 18.06
N LEU A 70 -40.26 -14.45 17.04
CA LEU A 70 -40.00 -13.01 17.03
C LEU A 70 -41.36 -12.31 16.89
N GLY A 71 -41.94 -11.90 18.02
CA GLY A 71 -43.06 -10.96 18.03
C GLY A 71 -42.70 -9.73 17.21
N LEU A 72 -43.66 -9.23 16.44
CA LEU A 72 -43.57 -8.03 15.60
C LEU A 72 -42.99 -6.85 16.37
N LEU A 73 -41.66 -6.68 16.33
CA LEU A 73 -41.04 -5.42 16.65
C LEU A 73 -41.49 -4.43 15.55
N PRO A 74 -42.14 -3.31 15.90
CA PRO A 74 -42.51 -2.32 14.90
C PRO A 74 -41.24 -1.88 14.17
N ILE A 75 -41.31 -1.69 12.85
CA ILE A 75 -40.16 -1.32 12.00
C ILE A 75 -39.37 -0.14 12.61
N GLY A 76 -40.04 0.77 13.31
CA GLY A 76 -39.41 1.87 14.06
C GLY A 76 -38.44 1.42 15.16
N ALA A 77 -38.69 0.31 15.85
CA ALA A 77 -37.79 -0.24 16.87
C ALA A 77 -36.53 -0.88 16.25
N LEU A 78 -36.66 -1.51 15.07
CA LEU A 78 -35.50 -2.03 14.33
C LEU A 78 -34.64 -0.91 13.75
N VAL A 79 -35.26 0.19 13.29
CA VAL A 79 -34.55 1.40 12.84
C VAL A 79 -33.87 2.11 14.02
N LEU A 80 -34.54 2.22 15.17
CA LEU A 80 -33.91 2.76 16.37
C LEU A 80 -32.75 1.88 16.85
N LEU A 81 -32.91 0.55 16.81
CA LEU A 81 -31.85 -0.37 17.19
C LEU A 81 -30.66 -0.26 16.23
N SER A 82 -30.88 -0.12 14.92
CA SER A 82 -29.79 0.05 13.96
C SER A 82 -29.11 1.41 14.08
N ILE A 83 -29.85 2.48 14.39
CA ILE A 83 -29.27 3.81 14.68
C ILE A 83 -28.48 3.78 15.99
N VAL A 84 -29.02 3.18 17.05
CA VAL A 84 -28.33 3.05 18.34
C VAL A 84 -27.12 2.16 18.22
N GLN A 85 -27.20 1.05 17.48
CA GLN A 85 -26.07 0.17 17.23
C GLN A 85 -25.01 0.86 16.36
N SER A 86 -25.40 1.60 15.32
CA SER A 86 -24.49 2.46 14.54
C SER A 86 -23.83 3.54 15.41
N TYR A 87 -24.59 4.16 16.31
CA TYR A 87 -24.10 5.16 17.25
C TYR A 87 -23.12 4.56 18.26
N ILE A 88 -23.44 3.41 18.85
CA ILE A 88 -22.56 2.67 19.76
C ILE A 88 -21.30 2.20 19.02
N TYR A 89 -21.40 1.71 17.78
CA TYR A 89 -20.23 1.35 16.98
C TYR A 89 -19.38 2.57 16.59
N SER A 90 -19.99 3.74 16.43
CA SER A 90 -19.25 4.98 16.19
C SER A 90 -18.56 5.52 17.45
N TYR A 91 -19.00 5.09 18.63
CA TYR A 91 -18.43 5.43 19.93
C TYR A 91 -17.23 4.53 20.24
N VAL A 92 -16.19 4.68 19.42
CA VAL A 92 -14.83 4.26 19.80
C VAL A 92 -14.29 5.40 20.66
N ASP A 93 -13.87 5.08 21.87
CA ASP A 93 -13.21 6.03 22.76
C ASP A 93 -12.03 6.69 22.03
N THR A 94 -12.17 7.96 21.67
CA THR A 94 -11.12 8.73 20.98
C THR A 94 -10.07 9.24 21.96
N SER A 95 -10.20 8.96 23.25
CA SER A 95 -9.21 9.39 24.25
C SER A 95 -7.89 8.61 24.16
N GLU A 96 -7.83 7.55 23.36
CA GLU A 96 -6.65 6.68 23.25
C GLU A 96 -5.76 6.95 22.01
N CYS A 97 -6.13 7.87 21.12
CA CYS A 97 -5.45 8.09 19.85
C CYS A 97 -5.56 9.54 19.37
N ASP A 98 -4.44 10.11 18.93
CA ASP A 98 -4.38 11.44 18.30
C ASP A 98 -3.34 11.39 17.16
N LEU A 99 -3.58 12.19 16.13
CA LEU A 99 -2.67 12.36 15.00
C LEU A 99 -1.29 12.88 15.45
N GLU A 100 -1.18 13.61 16.56
CA GLU A 100 0.12 14.03 17.11
C GLU A 100 1.03 12.83 17.44
N ASN A 101 0.46 11.71 17.87
CA ASN A 101 1.22 10.50 18.23
C ASN A 101 1.33 9.49 17.07
N PHE A 102 0.53 9.64 16.01
CA PHE A 102 0.44 8.66 14.92
C PHE A 102 1.80 8.23 14.36
N ALA A 103 2.68 9.19 14.04
CA ALA A 103 3.98 8.89 13.44
C ALA A 103 4.88 8.10 14.40
N ALA A 104 4.85 8.43 15.70
CA ALA A 104 5.60 7.73 16.73
C ALA A 104 5.09 6.31 16.94
N ASP A 105 3.77 6.12 16.99
CA ASP A 105 3.15 4.81 17.15
C ASP A 105 3.39 3.92 15.92
N ALA A 106 3.29 4.49 14.71
CA ALA A 106 3.62 3.80 13.47
C ALA A 106 5.10 3.40 13.40
N ALA A 107 6.01 4.29 13.79
CA ALA A 107 7.44 3.99 13.84
C ALA A 107 7.75 2.88 14.85
N ALA A 108 7.17 2.95 16.05
CA ALA A 108 7.31 1.92 17.06
C ALA A 108 6.78 0.55 16.59
N ALA A 109 5.64 0.53 15.90
CA ALA A 109 5.08 -0.70 15.31
C ALA A 109 6.00 -1.28 14.21
N TRP A 110 6.51 -0.43 13.32
CA TRP A 110 7.44 -0.82 12.27
C TRP A 110 8.75 -1.41 12.83
N GLU A 111 9.32 -0.81 13.87
CA GLU A 111 10.53 -1.31 14.52
C GLU A 111 10.28 -2.56 15.37
N GLY A 112 9.09 -2.62 15.99
CA GLY A 112 8.66 -3.70 16.86
C GLY A 112 8.26 -4.97 16.12
N TYR A 113 8.10 -4.92 14.78
CA TYR A 113 7.50 -6.01 14.00
C TYR A 113 6.10 -6.33 14.54
N THR A 114 5.31 -5.29 14.85
CA THR A 114 3.97 -5.43 15.40
C THR A 114 2.94 -4.68 14.58
N LEU A 115 1.67 -5.01 14.80
CA LEU A 115 0.56 -4.23 14.28
C LEU A 115 0.44 -2.91 15.04
N LEU A 116 -0.04 -1.88 14.36
CA LEU A 116 -0.33 -0.56 14.90
C LEU A 116 -1.54 -0.66 15.83
N ALA A 117 -1.35 -0.24 17.08
CA ALA A 117 -2.46 -0.10 18.01
C ALA A 117 -3.41 1.02 17.56
N HIS A 118 -4.69 0.92 17.94
CA HIS A 118 -5.70 1.95 17.62
C HIS A 118 -5.85 2.21 16.11
N THR A 119 -5.60 1.20 15.27
CA THR A 119 -5.73 1.28 13.81
C THR A 119 -7.10 1.81 13.40
N ALA A 120 -8.20 1.33 14.01
CA ALA A 120 -9.55 1.80 13.66
C ALA A 120 -9.72 3.31 13.90
N CYS A 121 -9.08 3.83 14.95
CA CYS A 121 -9.14 5.25 15.26
C CYS A 121 -8.37 6.08 14.23
N TYR A 122 -7.11 5.72 13.94
CA TYR A 122 -6.34 6.41 12.92
C TYR A 122 -7.01 6.33 11.56
N GLU A 123 -7.57 5.17 11.21
CA GLU A 123 -8.29 5.00 9.94
C GLU A 123 -9.42 6.03 9.82
N ARG A 124 -10.19 6.24 10.88
CA ARG A 124 -11.25 7.26 10.91
C ARG A 124 -10.70 8.68 10.78
N LEU A 125 -9.61 9.01 11.47
CA LEU A 125 -8.99 10.35 11.40
C LEU A 125 -8.48 10.63 9.98
N PHE A 126 -7.74 9.70 9.37
CA PHE A 126 -7.30 9.79 7.98
C PHE A 126 -8.45 9.78 6.98
N LYS A 127 -9.57 9.11 7.27
CA LYS A 127 -10.74 9.16 6.39
C LYS A 127 -11.47 10.51 6.43
N ASN A 128 -11.48 11.17 7.60
CA ASN A 128 -12.19 12.44 7.79
C ASN A 128 -11.37 13.65 7.32
N GLU A 129 -10.06 13.62 7.52
CA GLU A 129 -9.15 14.73 7.22
C GLU A 129 -8.30 14.51 5.96
N GLY A 130 -8.17 13.25 5.53
CA GLY A 130 -7.17 12.83 4.56
C GLY A 130 -7.38 13.40 3.17
N ASN A 131 -6.32 14.03 2.71
CA ASN A 131 -6.00 14.25 1.31
C ASN A 131 -4.54 13.84 1.09
N GLY A 132 -4.06 13.90 -0.16
CA GLY A 132 -2.69 13.52 -0.49
C GLY A 132 -1.62 14.27 0.31
N ASP A 133 -1.76 15.59 0.51
CA ASP A 133 -0.80 16.40 1.28
C ASP A 133 -0.80 16.04 2.76
N PHE A 134 -1.99 15.82 3.33
CA PHE A 134 -2.16 15.40 4.71
C PHE A 134 -1.45 14.07 4.96
N ALA A 135 -1.67 13.09 4.08
CA ALA A 135 -1.01 11.79 4.17
C ALA A 135 0.52 11.88 4.00
N ARG A 136 0.99 12.69 3.04
CA ARG A 136 2.42 12.96 2.83
C ARG A 136 3.09 13.55 4.08
N ARG A 137 2.43 14.46 4.79
CA ARG A 137 2.98 15.07 6.00
C ARG A 137 3.26 14.00 7.06
N TYR A 138 2.28 13.14 7.36
CA TYR A 138 2.47 12.07 8.35
C TYR A 138 3.45 11.00 7.90
N GLN A 139 3.53 10.73 6.59
CA GLN A 139 4.60 9.90 6.05
C GLN A 139 5.96 10.52 6.39
N GLN A 140 6.19 11.79 6.10
CA GLN A 140 7.46 12.48 6.38
C GLN A 140 7.81 12.49 7.87
N GLU A 141 6.82 12.67 8.75
CA GLU A 141 7.00 12.56 10.19
C GLU A 141 7.42 11.15 10.60
N PHE A 142 6.73 10.11 10.11
CA PHE A 142 7.14 8.72 10.28
C PHE A 142 8.58 8.47 9.78
N GLU A 143 8.90 8.94 8.57
CA GLU A 143 10.23 8.79 7.97
C GLU A 143 11.31 9.43 8.83
N SER A 144 11.05 10.60 9.43
CA SER A 144 12.01 11.30 10.28
C SER A 144 12.40 10.48 11.52
N LEU A 145 11.49 9.66 12.03
CA LEU A 145 11.72 8.80 13.20
C LEU A 145 12.45 7.49 12.86
N ILE A 146 12.37 7.06 11.60
CA ILE A 146 13.00 5.83 11.10
C ILE A 146 14.39 6.11 10.51
N ALA A 147 14.51 7.16 9.68
CA ALA A 147 15.71 7.44 8.88
C ALA A 147 16.96 7.72 9.74
N ASP A 148 16.78 8.26 10.95
CA ASP A 148 17.88 8.51 11.90
C ASP A 148 18.53 7.23 12.40
N ARG A 149 17.79 6.11 12.41
CA ARG A 149 18.22 4.83 12.98
C ARG A 149 18.43 3.74 11.94
N HIS A 150 17.79 3.89 10.78
CA HIS A 150 17.85 2.94 9.68
C HIS A 150 18.14 3.69 8.38
N PRO A 151 19.26 3.39 7.70
CA PRO A 151 19.59 4.07 6.45
C PRO A 151 18.51 3.81 5.41
N ARG A 152 18.19 4.82 4.60
CA ARG A 152 17.37 4.64 3.40
C ARG A 152 18.10 3.72 2.43
N THR A 153 17.40 2.73 1.90
CA THR A 153 17.98 1.70 1.00
C THR A 153 17.29 1.61 -0.36
N GLY A 154 16.19 2.34 -0.56
CA GLY A 154 15.54 2.50 -1.86
C GLY A 154 14.15 3.11 -1.75
N TYR A 155 13.44 3.15 -2.89
CA TYR A 155 12.09 3.70 -3.00
C TYR A 155 11.18 2.73 -3.75
N LYS A 156 9.90 2.72 -3.38
CA LYS A 156 8.82 2.09 -4.14
C LYS A 156 7.84 3.16 -4.63
N ILE A 157 7.16 2.87 -5.73
CA ILE A 157 6.26 3.80 -6.40
C ILE A 157 4.86 3.21 -6.39
N GLY A 158 3.91 3.92 -5.79
CA GLY A 158 2.49 3.57 -5.78
C GLY A 158 1.64 4.57 -6.56
N ILE A 159 0.46 4.13 -7.00
CA ILE A 159 -0.54 4.97 -7.68
C ILE A 159 0.06 5.74 -8.87
N HIS A 160 0.68 5.01 -9.78
CA HIS A 160 1.33 5.58 -10.96
C HIS A 160 0.36 5.85 -12.13
N GLU A 161 -0.89 5.37 -12.05
CA GLU A 161 -1.89 5.58 -13.10
C GLU A 161 -2.71 6.88 -12.85
N PRO A 162 -2.75 7.83 -13.81
CA PRO A 162 -3.55 9.06 -13.73
C PRO A 162 -5.01 8.87 -13.28
N ARG A 163 -5.70 7.78 -13.68
CA ARG A 163 -7.06 7.51 -13.22
C ARG A 163 -7.14 7.29 -11.71
N GLU A 164 -6.19 6.57 -11.14
CA GLU A 164 -6.12 6.30 -9.70
C GLU A 164 -5.70 7.56 -8.94
N GLN A 165 -4.72 8.30 -9.47
CA GLN A 165 -4.33 9.60 -8.92
C GLN A 165 -5.52 10.55 -8.81
N LYS A 166 -6.33 10.65 -9.88
CA LYS A 166 -7.56 11.45 -9.87
C LYS A 166 -8.60 10.93 -8.87
N MET A 167 -8.72 9.61 -8.72
CA MET A 167 -9.64 9.00 -7.75
C MET A 167 -9.28 9.38 -6.30
N PHE A 168 -8.00 9.51 -5.99
CA PHE A 168 -7.49 9.85 -4.67
C PHE A 168 -7.11 11.34 -4.52
N GLY A 169 -7.38 12.17 -5.52
CA GLY A 169 -7.05 13.61 -5.47
C GLY A 169 -5.56 13.87 -5.31
N LEU A 170 -4.72 13.07 -5.98
CA LEU A 170 -3.27 13.18 -5.96
C LEU A 170 -2.78 13.97 -7.18
N ASP A 171 -1.79 14.82 -6.97
CA ASP A 171 -1.10 15.55 -8.04
C ASP A 171 -0.01 14.69 -8.74
N GLY A 172 0.03 13.41 -8.43
CA GLY A 172 0.96 12.44 -9.00
C GLY A 172 1.09 11.15 -8.19
N PRO A 173 2.07 10.30 -8.52
CA PRO A 173 2.35 9.08 -7.81
C PRO A 173 2.81 9.36 -6.38
N VAL A 174 2.60 8.36 -5.55
CA VAL A 174 3.06 8.34 -4.16
C VAL A 174 4.26 7.42 -4.05
N PHE A 175 5.10 7.68 -3.06
CA PHE A 175 6.33 6.91 -2.86
C PHE A 175 6.32 6.29 -1.49
N GLY A 176 6.99 5.15 -1.35
CA GLY A 176 7.39 4.59 -0.06
C GLY A 176 8.91 4.47 -0.04
N VAL A 177 9.48 4.43 1.15
CA VAL A 177 10.92 4.37 1.36
C VAL A 177 11.28 3.05 2.03
N PHE A 178 12.25 2.35 1.49
CA PHE A 178 12.82 1.18 2.15
C PHE A 178 13.94 1.59 3.10
N TYR A 179 14.04 0.89 4.24
CA TYR A 179 14.94 1.23 5.32
C TYR A 179 15.69 0.01 5.86
N GLY A 180 16.96 0.21 6.20
CA GLY A 180 17.77 -0.77 6.90
C GLY A 180 18.43 -1.80 5.99
N GLU A 181 19.56 -2.34 6.45
CA GLU A 181 20.41 -3.24 5.66
C GLU A 181 19.73 -4.59 5.35
N ASN A 182 18.72 -4.99 6.13
CA ASN A 182 17.95 -6.22 5.94
C ASN A 182 16.70 -6.02 5.08
N THR A 183 16.65 -5.01 4.21
CA THR A 183 15.53 -4.81 3.26
C THR A 183 15.58 -5.84 2.13
N TRP A 184 16.77 -6.02 1.55
CA TRP A 184 16.95 -6.66 0.25
C TRP A 184 17.49 -8.08 0.42
N HIS A 185 16.76 -9.07 -0.11
CA HIS A 185 17.10 -10.47 0.04
C HIS A 185 17.26 -11.16 -1.32
N PRO A 186 18.22 -12.08 -1.48
CA PRO A 186 18.31 -12.87 -2.71
C PRO A 186 17.19 -13.90 -2.79
N SER A 187 16.85 -14.32 -4.01
CA SER A 187 15.96 -15.46 -4.26
C SER A 187 16.37 -16.70 -3.47
N GLY A 188 15.39 -17.40 -2.90
CA GLY A 188 15.59 -18.57 -2.04
C GLY A 188 15.90 -18.26 -0.58
N THR A 189 15.93 -16.99 -0.17
CA THR A 189 16.06 -16.61 1.25
C THR A 189 14.85 -17.09 2.06
N ILE A 190 15.13 -17.63 3.25
CA ILE A 190 14.11 -17.90 4.27
C ILE A 190 14.03 -16.68 5.19
N LEU A 191 12.88 -16.02 5.22
CA LEU A 191 12.63 -14.87 6.08
C LEU A 191 12.00 -15.30 7.40
N ASP A 192 12.48 -14.72 8.50
CA ASP A 192 11.87 -14.87 9.82
C ASP A 192 10.81 -13.79 10.01
N VAL A 193 9.55 -14.15 9.72
CA VAL A 193 8.40 -13.25 9.82
C VAL A 193 7.90 -13.24 11.26
N ARG A 194 7.90 -12.08 11.90
CA ARG A 194 7.57 -11.92 13.32
C ARG A 194 6.32 -11.09 13.47
N GLY A 195 5.14 -11.71 13.51
CA GLY A 195 3.87 -11.02 13.83
C GLY A 195 3.39 -9.98 12.80
N GLU A 196 4.16 -9.72 11.75
CA GLU A 196 3.83 -8.80 10.65
C GLU A 196 2.75 -9.41 9.73
N ASN A 197 1.86 -8.55 9.22
CA ASN A 197 0.93 -8.91 8.16
C ASN A 197 1.58 -8.63 6.79
N LEU A 198 2.18 -9.66 6.18
CA LEU A 198 2.89 -9.52 4.91
C LEU A 198 1.98 -9.71 3.70
N GLY A 199 2.10 -8.80 2.74
CA GLY A 199 1.65 -9.01 1.36
C GLY A 199 2.79 -9.53 0.46
N PHE A 200 2.45 -9.82 -0.80
CA PHE A 200 3.44 -10.11 -1.83
C PHE A 200 2.98 -9.51 -3.16
N GLU A 201 3.87 -8.81 -3.84
CA GLU A 201 3.57 -8.14 -5.11
C GLU A 201 4.68 -8.43 -6.13
N PRO A 202 4.37 -8.91 -7.34
CA PRO A 202 5.36 -9.07 -8.40
C PRO A 202 5.66 -7.72 -9.04
N ASP A 203 6.94 -7.35 -9.06
CA ASP A 203 7.41 -6.02 -9.46
C ASP A 203 8.74 -6.07 -10.23
N PHE A 204 9.24 -4.90 -10.63
CA PHE A 204 10.60 -4.70 -11.10
C PHE A 204 11.40 -3.83 -10.15
N LEU A 205 12.65 -4.25 -9.86
CA LEU A 205 13.61 -3.41 -9.15
C LEU A 205 14.58 -2.80 -10.15
N LEU A 206 14.64 -1.47 -10.17
CA LEU A 206 15.57 -0.71 -10.99
C LEU A 206 16.74 -0.25 -10.14
N ARG A 207 17.97 -0.58 -10.54
CA ARG A 207 19.18 -0.04 -9.94
C ARG A 207 19.70 1.12 -10.77
N ILE A 208 19.83 2.27 -10.12
CA ILE A 208 20.36 3.48 -10.71
C ILE A 208 21.89 3.44 -10.57
N GLY A 209 22.59 3.46 -11.71
CA GLY A 209 24.05 3.41 -11.75
C GLY A 209 24.72 4.78 -11.72
N ASP A 210 23.96 5.87 -11.91
CA ASP A 210 24.50 7.22 -12.04
C ASP A 210 23.57 8.28 -11.42
N GLU A 211 24.12 9.19 -10.62
CA GLU A 211 23.36 10.25 -9.95
C GLU A 211 22.68 11.23 -10.91
N ARG A 212 23.19 11.35 -12.14
CA ARG A 212 22.63 12.21 -13.17
C ARG A 212 21.22 11.79 -13.60
N ALA A 213 20.77 10.61 -13.19
CA ALA A 213 19.36 10.22 -13.19
C ALA A 213 18.43 11.31 -12.64
N ASN A 214 18.86 12.07 -11.64
CA ASN A 214 18.05 13.10 -11.00
C ASN A 214 17.84 14.35 -11.87
N GLU A 215 18.67 14.50 -12.91
CA GLU A 215 18.63 15.58 -13.89
C GLU A 215 17.88 15.17 -15.17
N ALA A 216 17.49 13.89 -15.30
CA ALA A 216 16.74 13.41 -16.44
C ALA A 216 15.37 14.10 -16.51
N THR A 217 15.01 14.54 -17.72
CA THR A 217 13.73 15.19 -18.02
C THR A 217 12.84 14.34 -18.93
N THR A 218 13.39 13.23 -19.44
CA THR A 218 12.69 12.25 -20.27
C THR A 218 12.98 10.83 -19.79
N ILE A 219 12.14 9.88 -20.19
CA ILE A 219 12.34 8.47 -19.88
C ILE A 219 13.58 7.93 -20.56
N GLU A 220 13.82 8.33 -21.80
CA GLU A 220 14.97 7.91 -22.57
C GLU A 220 16.27 8.36 -21.89
N GLU A 221 16.28 9.57 -21.33
CA GLU A 221 17.39 10.06 -20.50
C GLU A 221 17.55 9.23 -19.23
N MET A 222 16.47 8.98 -18.48
CA MET A 222 16.54 8.19 -17.25
C MET A 222 16.98 6.74 -17.51
N ALA A 223 16.50 6.13 -18.59
CA ALA A 223 16.82 4.76 -18.96
C ALA A 223 18.33 4.56 -19.19
N ASN A 224 19.04 5.61 -19.65
CA ASN A 224 20.50 5.56 -19.80
C ASN A 224 21.24 5.49 -18.46
N TYR A 225 20.59 5.85 -17.34
CA TYR A 225 21.17 5.83 -15.99
C TYR A 225 20.77 4.60 -15.18
N ILE A 226 19.88 3.74 -15.71
CA ILE A 226 19.56 2.44 -15.12
C ILE A 226 20.64 1.45 -15.55
N ASP A 227 21.40 0.93 -14.59
CA ASP A 227 22.45 -0.04 -14.89
C ASP A 227 21.96 -1.49 -14.81
N ARG A 228 20.82 -1.72 -14.14
CA ARG A 228 20.23 -3.05 -14.00
C ARG A 228 18.75 -3.01 -13.69
N VAL A 229 18.04 -3.97 -14.26
CA VAL A 229 16.65 -4.33 -13.94
C VAL A 229 16.66 -5.75 -13.39
N TYR A 230 15.97 -5.98 -12.29
CA TYR A 230 15.79 -7.30 -11.69
C TYR A 230 14.32 -7.69 -11.69
N ALA A 231 14.02 -8.98 -11.88
CA ALA A 231 12.77 -9.51 -11.38
C ALA A 231 12.71 -9.29 -9.86
N PHE A 232 11.57 -8.81 -9.36
CA PHE A 232 11.46 -8.40 -7.97
C PHE A 232 10.13 -8.88 -7.38
N ILE A 233 10.17 -9.31 -6.12
CA ILE A 233 8.95 -9.52 -5.33
C ILE A 233 9.02 -8.53 -4.18
N GLU A 234 8.11 -7.57 -4.19
CA GLU A 234 7.89 -6.74 -3.01
C GLU A 234 7.17 -7.55 -1.94
N LEU A 235 7.63 -7.43 -0.69
CA LEU A 235 6.97 -7.99 0.47
C LEU A 235 6.58 -6.84 1.41
N PRO A 236 5.45 -6.15 1.13
CA PRO A 236 4.96 -5.10 2.00
C PRO A 236 4.59 -5.67 3.37
N ALA A 237 4.89 -4.95 4.45
CA ALA A 237 4.42 -5.27 5.80
C ALA A 237 3.36 -4.28 6.23
N HIS A 238 2.10 -4.72 6.21
CA HIS A 238 0.96 -3.90 6.59
C HIS A 238 0.92 -3.76 8.12
N LEU A 239 1.10 -2.53 8.60
CA LEU A 239 1.03 -2.24 10.03
C LEU A 239 -0.41 -2.17 10.54
N ALA A 240 -1.39 -1.90 9.67
CA ALA A 240 -2.78 -1.81 10.08
C ALA A 240 -3.27 -3.14 10.67
N ASN A 241 -3.88 -3.08 11.86
CA ASN A 241 -4.45 -4.23 12.52
C ASN A 241 -5.76 -4.66 11.82
N PRO A 242 -5.80 -5.83 11.14
CA PRO A 242 -6.98 -6.27 10.39
C PRO A 242 -8.20 -6.50 11.29
N ASP A 243 -8.02 -6.85 12.56
CA ASP A 243 -9.12 -7.06 13.51
C ASP A 243 -9.83 -5.75 13.85
N GLU A 244 -9.12 -4.63 13.80
CA GLU A 244 -9.66 -3.30 14.07
C GLU A 244 -10.33 -2.66 12.86
N ILE A 245 -9.89 -2.99 11.64
CA ILE A 245 -10.47 -2.47 10.38
C ILE A 245 -11.50 -3.43 9.77
N HIS A 246 -12.25 -4.13 10.63
CA HIS A 246 -13.33 -5.04 10.25
C HIS A 246 -12.95 -6.14 9.25
N GLY A 247 -11.72 -6.66 9.35
CA GLY A 247 -11.20 -7.67 8.45
C GLY A 247 -10.85 -7.15 7.06
N ALA A 248 -10.85 -5.83 6.84
CA ALA A 248 -10.27 -5.25 5.64
C ALA A 248 -8.77 -5.59 5.59
N PHE A 249 -8.28 -5.93 4.40
CA PHE A 249 -6.87 -6.27 4.21
C PHE A 249 -5.96 -5.04 4.32
N LEU A 250 -6.46 -3.87 3.91
CA LEU A 250 -5.74 -2.61 3.88
C LEU A 250 -6.56 -1.51 4.56
N PRO A 251 -5.92 -0.54 5.24
CA PRO A 251 -6.60 0.66 5.70
C PRO A 251 -6.97 1.54 4.50
N ASN A 252 -7.73 2.60 4.74
CA ASN A 252 -7.95 3.63 3.73
C ASN A 252 -6.62 4.14 3.13
N PHE A 253 -6.69 4.60 1.87
CA PHE A 253 -5.51 4.95 1.08
C PHE A 253 -4.61 6.02 1.73
N TYR A 254 -5.19 7.06 2.33
CA TYR A 254 -4.40 8.14 2.95
C TYR A 254 -3.61 7.64 4.16
N MET A 255 -4.21 6.75 4.96
CA MET A 255 -3.48 6.09 6.04
C MET A 255 -2.40 5.15 5.49
N MET A 256 -2.67 4.40 4.42
CA MET A 256 -1.66 3.55 3.79
C MET A 256 -0.44 4.36 3.31
N GLN A 257 -0.66 5.52 2.71
CA GLN A 257 0.40 6.43 2.32
C GLN A 257 1.18 6.96 3.54
N ALA A 258 0.47 7.37 4.60
CA ALA A 258 1.09 7.83 5.84
C ALA A 258 1.93 6.74 6.52
N LEU A 259 1.54 5.46 6.39
CA LEU A 259 2.29 4.27 6.82
C LEU A 259 3.35 3.85 5.79
N ASN A 260 3.90 4.80 5.04
CA ASN A 260 5.00 4.60 4.10
C ASN A 260 4.71 3.51 3.06
N LEU A 261 3.43 3.40 2.65
CA LEU A 261 2.93 2.39 1.72
C LEU A 261 3.34 0.97 2.08
N SER A 262 3.52 0.67 3.38
CA SER A 262 3.95 -0.65 3.86
C SER A 262 5.32 -1.13 3.32
N ALA A 263 6.19 -0.23 2.85
CA ALA A 263 7.51 -0.61 2.34
C ALA A 263 8.35 -1.29 3.45
N ARG A 264 8.77 -2.54 3.21
CA ARG A 264 9.48 -3.34 4.22
C ARG A 264 10.59 -4.22 3.65
N TYR A 265 10.26 -5.23 2.86
CA TYR A 265 11.25 -6.14 2.29
C TYR A 265 11.09 -6.31 0.79
N GLY A 266 12.15 -6.84 0.18
CA GLY A 266 12.19 -7.14 -1.23
C GLY A 266 13.01 -8.38 -1.55
N ILE A 267 12.49 -9.28 -2.39
CA ILE A 267 13.23 -10.42 -2.91
C ILE A 267 13.75 -10.08 -4.31
N ILE A 268 15.06 -10.04 -4.46
CA ILE A 268 15.76 -9.79 -5.72
C ILE A 268 15.96 -11.11 -6.44
N GLY A 269 15.34 -11.22 -7.62
CA GLY A 269 15.53 -12.28 -8.58
C GLY A 269 16.60 -11.98 -9.62
N ASP A 270 16.62 -12.79 -10.67
CA ASP A 270 17.52 -12.64 -11.82
C ASP A 270 17.10 -11.53 -12.79
#